data_AF-A0A8T2VTY2-F1
#
_entry.id   AF-A0A8T2VTY2-F1
#
_cell.length_a   1.000
_cell.length_b   1.000
_cell.length_c   1.000
_cell.angle_alpha   90.00
_cell.angle_beta   90.00
_cell.angle_gamma   90.00
#
_symmetry.space_group_name_H-M   'P 1'
#
loop_
_entity.id
_entity.type
_entity.pdbx_description
1 polymer ?
#
loop_
_entity_poly.entity_id
_entity_poly.type
_entity_poly.pdbx_seq_one_letter_code
_entity_poly.pdbx_strand_id
1 'polypeptide(L)'
;MGRKGGGRAGFMKANRKGGPASDEEEEVAPQQAAKAQTQEAAKPTEASATAKSEAPAAPAISKKAAAFLVGSGDGSSDDSDGDEVQDRSASGETRGQMVQRHKREVKIVKEQVKRLGKKGKDEAAKLESEMKTRHAAELASLAPAGGSSGGAEAIALADSLYAATLNVGGDDAAPKKETKLTKAQQRREKQAQKDAEREARIAAENAELGETERMVEEKALKKVLAPLGLGVKDIPPDGHCLYRSLEDQLNRLPENGATTVLTAAGCEDELSFMSLRQIAAEYMRKNAEHFKHFIGDGDLTTTENGDASTGDADTAFEMYCNEVENTAAWGGHVEIEALSRALKSHIQVFSAGMAAVDVGQEFKEQGGPTLQLCYLRHAYGLGEHYNSVKHRPKKVTFEGDSSSSEEEEEEEE
;
A
#
# COMPACT_ATOMS: atom_id res chain seq x y z
N MET A 1 -24.50 -28.57 -26.90
CA MET A 1 -25.08 -29.76 -26.22
C MET A 1 -24.60 -29.80 -24.76
N GLY A 2 -25.31 -30.47 -23.84
CA GLY A 2 -25.01 -30.42 -22.41
C GLY A 2 -24.76 -31.77 -21.74
N ARG A 3 -23.91 -31.75 -20.70
CA ARG A 3 -23.85 -32.64 -19.52
C ARG A 3 -24.17 -34.14 -19.68
N LYS A 4 -23.18 -35.00 -19.41
CA LYS A 4 -23.40 -36.32 -18.80
C LYS A 4 -22.97 -36.29 -17.33
N GLY A 5 -23.83 -36.79 -16.44
CA GLY A 5 -23.46 -37.19 -15.08
C GLY A 5 -23.25 -38.71 -14.99
N GLY A 6 -22.64 -39.20 -13.90
CA GLY A 6 -22.43 -40.63 -13.63
C GLY A 6 -23.57 -41.30 -12.84
N GLY A 7 -23.47 -42.61 -12.60
CA GLY A 7 -24.53 -43.38 -11.89
C GLY A 7 -24.18 -44.84 -11.57
N ARG A 8 -23.48 -45.03 -10.44
CA ARG A 8 -23.14 -46.25 -9.67
C ARG A 8 -23.96 -47.58 -9.84
N ALA A 9 -23.19 -48.68 -9.75
CA ALA A 9 -23.43 -49.94 -8.97
C ALA A 9 -24.36 -51.07 -9.49
N GLY A 10 -23.97 -52.33 -9.19
CA GLY A 10 -24.79 -53.55 -9.39
C GLY A 10 -24.10 -54.92 -9.16
N PHE A 11 -23.98 -55.37 -7.89
CA PHE A 11 -24.25 -56.75 -7.36
C PHE A 11 -23.67 -58.01 -8.08
N MET A 12 -23.10 -59.08 -7.45
CA MET A 12 -23.77 -60.05 -6.54
C MET A 12 -22.89 -61.33 -6.24
N LYS A 13 -23.03 -61.94 -5.02
CA LYS A 13 -22.72 -63.34 -4.54
C LYS A 13 -21.34 -64.02 -4.83
N ALA A 14 -20.53 -64.58 -3.91
CA ALA A 14 -20.63 -65.26 -2.59
C ALA A 14 -20.24 -66.77 -2.57
N ASN A 15 -19.18 -67.09 -1.79
CA ASN A 15 -19.11 -68.19 -0.78
C ASN A 15 -18.92 -69.68 -1.16
N ARG A 16 -17.84 -70.35 -0.67
CA ARG A 16 -17.91 -71.58 0.18
C ARG A 16 -16.61 -72.05 0.87
N LYS A 17 -16.79 -72.54 2.11
CA LYS A 17 -15.91 -73.24 3.09
C LYS A 17 -14.89 -74.28 2.56
N GLY A 18 -13.81 -74.49 3.32
CA GLY A 18 -13.07 -75.77 3.41
C GLY A 18 -11.86 -75.76 4.38
N GLY A 19 -11.91 -76.56 5.45
CA GLY A 19 -10.78 -77.03 6.29
C GLY A 19 -10.95 -78.55 6.54
N PRO A 20 -10.26 -79.24 7.48
CA PRO A 20 -9.48 -78.74 8.65
C PRO A 20 -8.13 -79.48 8.92
N ALA A 21 -7.53 -79.26 10.11
CA ALA A 21 -6.65 -80.19 10.87
C ALA A 21 -5.25 -80.54 10.28
N SER A 22 -4.21 -80.90 11.07
CA SER A 22 -3.98 -80.93 12.53
C SER A 22 -2.47 -81.17 12.82
N ASP A 23 -1.86 -81.00 14.01
CA ASP A 23 -2.02 -80.11 15.20
C ASP A 23 -0.71 -80.30 16.04
N GLU A 24 -0.73 -80.36 17.39
CA GLU A 24 0.38 -80.61 18.37
C GLU A 24 1.50 -79.52 18.46
N GLU A 25 1.60 -78.63 19.47
CA GLU A 25 1.68 -78.73 20.96
C GLU A 25 3.15 -78.89 21.48
N GLU A 26 3.56 -78.48 22.68
CA GLU A 26 2.93 -78.21 24.01
C GLU A 26 3.68 -77.02 24.69
N GLU A 27 3.02 -75.96 25.20
CA GLU A 27 2.75 -75.61 26.63
C GLU A 27 3.99 -75.44 27.58
N VAL A 28 3.99 -74.83 28.77
CA VAL A 28 2.99 -74.51 29.83
C VAL A 28 3.24 -73.10 30.42
N ALA A 29 2.24 -72.47 31.08
CA ALA A 29 2.37 -71.21 31.85
C ALA A 29 2.63 -71.45 33.38
N PRO A 30 1.94 -70.89 34.43
CA PRO A 30 0.81 -69.94 34.53
C PRO A 30 0.82 -68.86 35.67
N GLN A 31 -0.01 -67.80 35.50
CA GLN A 31 -0.77 -67.03 36.54
C GLN A 31 0.02 -66.19 37.60
N GLN A 32 -0.51 -65.20 38.34
CA GLN A 32 -1.79 -64.41 38.52
C GLN A 32 -1.39 -63.07 39.25
N ALA A 33 -2.16 -62.04 39.67
CA ALA A 33 -3.52 -61.45 39.59
C ALA A 33 -3.48 -60.08 40.35
N ALA A 34 -4.44 -59.13 40.39
CA ALA A 34 -5.52 -58.63 39.51
C ALA A 34 -6.18 -57.36 40.18
N LYS A 35 -7.10 -56.64 39.48
CA LYS A 35 -7.98 -55.51 39.94
C LYS A 35 -7.33 -54.11 40.12
N ALA A 36 -8.07 -52.97 40.15
CA ALA A 36 -9.32 -52.53 39.48
C ALA A 36 -9.66 -51.03 39.80
N GLN A 37 -10.32 -50.31 38.86
CA GLN A 37 -11.06 -49.03 39.05
C GLN A 37 -10.20 -47.80 39.47
N THR A 38 -10.62 -46.53 39.33
CA THR A 38 -11.95 -45.93 39.02
C THR A 38 -11.81 -44.69 38.10
N GLN A 39 -12.93 -44.19 37.54
CA GLN A 39 -13.03 -42.89 36.85
C GLN A 39 -13.41 -41.77 37.82
N GLU A 40 -13.00 -40.53 37.56
CA GLU A 40 -13.77 -39.33 37.95
C GLU A 40 -13.57 -38.20 36.91
N ALA A 41 -14.57 -37.34 36.75
CA ALA A 41 -14.52 -36.20 35.83
C ALA A 41 -15.27 -34.99 36.42
N ALA A 42 -14.64 -33.82 36.42
CA ALA A 42 -15.22 -32.56 36.85
C ALA A 42 -15.05 -31.49 35.76
N LYS A 43 -15.95 -30.51 35.71
CA LYS A 43 -16.08 -29.50 34.64
C LYS A 43 -15.93 -28.06 35.22
N PRO A 44 -16.15 -26.98 34.45
CA PRO A 44 -15.22 -25.87 34.35
C PRO A 44 -15.50 -24.72 35.34
N THR A 45 -14.59 -23.74 35.38
CA THR A 45 -14.87 -22.39 35.89
C THR A 45 -14.82 -21.38 34.75
N GLU A 46 -15.79 -20.47 34.72
CA GLU A 46 -15.86 -19.37 33.74
C GLU A 46 -15.12 -18.14 34.28
N ALA A 47 -14.38 -17.45 33.41
CA ALA A 47 -13.81 -16.13 33.70
C ALA A 47 -13.88 -15.24 32.44
N SER A 48 -14.95 -14.47 32.33
CA SER A 48 -15.15 -13.52 31.22
C SER A 48 -14.41 -12.20 31.49
N ALA A 49 -13.35 -11.91 30.73
CA ALA A 49 -12.65 -10.63 30.76
C ALA A 49 -12.61 -9.98 29.37
N THR A 50 -13.14 -8.76 29.30
CA THR A 50 -13.42 -7.95 28.11
C THR A 50 -12.20 -7.73 27.21
N ALA A 51 -12.29 -8.13 25.93
CA ALA A 51 -11.32 -7.70 24.92
C ALA A 51 -11.61 -6.26 24.48
N LYS A 52 -10.63 -5.35 24.65
CA LYS A 52 -10.55 -4.10 23.87
C LYS A 52 -9.63 -4.34 22.68
N SER A 53 -10.05 -3.89 21.51
CA SER A 53 -9.19 -3.84 20.31
C SER A 53 -8.25 -2.65 20.39
N GLU A 54 -6.95 -2.91 20.49
CA GLU A 54 -5.90 -1.90 20.35
C GLU A 54 -5.07 -2.22 19.09
N ALA A 55 -4.67 -1.19 18.35
CA ALA A 55 -4.02 -1.37 17.05
C ALA A 55 -2.52 -1.71 17.24
N PRO A 56 -1.92 -2.55 16.37
CA PRO A 56 -0.49 -2.85 16.47
C PRO A 56 0.34 -1.58 16.24
N ALA A 57 1.22 -1.28 17.20
CA ALA A 57 2.15 -0.16 17.09
C ALA A 57 3.17 -0.37 15.96
N ALA A 58 3.68 0.72 15.40
CA ALA A 58 4.75 0.66 14.41
C ALA A 58 6.09 0.25 15.08
N PRO A 59 6.93 -0.57 14.43
CA PRO A 59 8.23 -0.96 14.98
C PRO A 59 9.16 0.24 15.13
N ALA A 60 9.95 0.25 16.21
CA ALA A 60 10.83 1.36 16.56
C ALA A 60 12.00 1.53 15.58
N ILE A 61 12.41 2.78 15.37
CA ILE A 61 13.49 3.15 14.44
C ILE A 61 14.85 3.01 15.13
N SER A 62 15.76 2.22 14.54
CA SER A 62 17.15 2.11 15.02
C SER A 62 17.88 3.46 14.93
N LYS A 63 18.72 3.77 15.92
CA LYS A 63 19.35 5.09 16.12
C LYS A 63 20.48 5.38 15.13
N LYS A 64 20.14 5.65 13.87
CA LYS A 64 21.09 6.00 12.79
C LYS A 64 20.77 7.34 12.08
N ALA A 65 20.03 8.25 12.72
CA ALA A 65 19.69 9.57 12.15
C ALA A 65 19.36 10.66 13.21
N ALA A 66 20.31 11.08 14.04
CA ALA A 66 20.14 12.22 14.97
C ALA A 66 21.47 12.85 15.44
N ALA A 67 22.14 13.67 14.59
CA ALA A 67 23.44 14.26 14.95
C ALA A 67 23.78 15.61 14.26
N PHE A 68 22.80 16.49 13.97
CA PHE A 68 23.10 17.88 13.58
C PHE A 68 21.95 18.85 13.95
N LEU A 69 22.30 20.11 14.21
CA LEU A 69 21.44 21.23 14.65
C LEU A 69 20.66 21.04 15.98
N VAL A 70 21.30 21.44 17.09
CA VAL A 70 20.66 22.25 18.15
C VAL A 70 21.61 23.40 18.48
N GLY A 71 21.11 24.64 18.54
CA GLY A 71 21.94 25.83 18.75
C GLY A 71 21.14 27.11 19.00
N SER A 72 20.72 27.29 20.26
CA SER A 72 20.36 28.55 20.96
C SER A 72 19.69 29.71 20.22
N GLY A 73 18.50 30.12 20.70
CA GLY A 73 17.87 31.41 20.40
C GLY A 73 16.73 31.74 21.37
N ASP A 74 16.92 32.76 22.20
CA ASP A 74 15.92 33.33 23.12
C ASP A 74 15.17 34.51 22.44
N GLY A 75 13.99 34.88 22.96
CA GLY A 75 13.21 36.01 22.43
C GLY A 75 11.74 36.04 22.85
N SER A 76 11.44 36.67 24.00
CA SER A 76 10.08 36.97 24.47
C SER A 76 9.68 38.41 24.15
N SER A 77 8.45 38.65 23.66
CA SER A 77 7.60 39.78 24.09
C SER A 77 6.17 39.69 23.53
N ASP A 78 5.26 40.38 24.22
CA ASP A 78 3.85 40.61 23.92
C ASP A 78 3.69 42.03 23.34
N ASP A 79 2.65 42.28 22.52
CA ASP A 79 1.74 43.43 22.69
C ASP A 79 0.58 43.43 21.66
N SER A 80 -0.46 44.22 21.96
CA SER A 80 -1.70 44.36 21.15
C SER A 80 -1.89 45.78 20.62
N ASP A 81 -2.66 45.95 19.53
CA ASP A 81 -3.67 47.04 19.49
C ASP A 81 -4.75 46.91 18.39
N GLY A 82 -5.86 47.63 18.61
CA GLY A 82 -6.93 47.95 17.63
C GLY A 82 -6.72 49.32 16.96
N ASP A 83 -7.66 49.98 16.29
CA ASP A 83 -9.11 50.02 16.53
C ASP A 83 -9.87 50.79 15.40
N GLU A 84 -11.20 50.80 15.52
CA GLU A 84 -12.20 51.79 15.09
C GLU A 84 -12.52 52.06 13.59
N VAL A 85 -13.77 52.50 13.41
CA VAL A 85 -14.45 52.82 12.15
C VAL A 85 -15.28 54.08 12.38
N GLN A 86 -15.22 55.08 11.48
CA GLN A 86 -16.08 56.26 11.58
C GLN A 86 -17.02 56.44 10.37
N ASP A 87 -18.29 56.62 10.67
CA ASP A 87 -19.37 56.98 9.73
C ASP A 87 -19.35 58.48 9.39
N ARG A 88 -19.87 58.83 8.21
CA ARG A 88 -20.41 60.16 7.92
C ARG A 88 -21.33 60.14 6.70
N SER A 89 -22.58 60.51 6.89
CA SER A 89 -23.64 60.49 5.87
C SER A 89 -24.21 61.89 5.60
N ALA A 90 -24.02 62.41 4.37
CA ALA A 90 -24.65 63.66 3.89
C ALA A 90 -24.56 63.83 2.35
N SER A 91 -25.00 62.83 1.57
CA SER A 91 -25.27 62.99 0.13
C SER A 91 -26.30 61.97 -0.35
N GLY A 92 -26.79 62.09 -1.58
CA GLY A 92 -27.81 61.20 -2.15
C GLY A 92 -27.35 59.74 -2.26
N GLU A 93 -28.30 58.80 -2.41
CA GLU A 93 -28.01 57.35 -2.55
C GLU A 93 -26.99 57.12 -3.66
N THR A 94 -25.77 56.72 -3.28
CA THR A 94 -24.68 56.52 -4.24
C THR A 94 -25.02 55.37 -5.19
N ARG A 95 -24.50 55.39 -6.42
CA ARG A 95 -24.74 54.31 -7.41
C ARG A 95 -24.43 52.91 -6.83
N GLY A 96 -23.42 52.80 -5.96
CA GLY A 96 -23.11 51.57 -5.21
C GLY A 96 -24.19 51.16 -4.19
N GLN A 97 -24.70 52.08 -3.38
CA GLN A 97 -25.81 51.83 -2.46
C GLN A 97 -27.10 51.46 -3.20
N MET A 98 -27.40 52.15 -4.29
CA MET A 98 -28.56 51.85 -5.15
C MET A 98 -28.47 50.44 -5.75
N VAL A 99 -27.32 50.06 -6.32
CA VAL A 99 -27.12 48.68 -6.83
C VAL A 99 -27.26 47.64 -5.72
N GLN A 100 -26.86 47.94 -4.47
CA GLN A 100 -27.15 47.07 -3.33
C GLN A 100 -28.65 47.00 -2.98
N ARG A 101 -29.39 48.12 -3.04
CA ARG A 101 -30.85 48.15 -2.86
C ARG A 101 -31.54 47.32 -3.95
N HIS A 102 -31.21 47.55 -5.23
CA HIS A 102 -31.70 46.75 -6.35
C HIS A 102 -31.45 45.25 -6.13
N LYS A 103 -30.25 44.87 -5.69
CA LYS A 103 -29.90 43.47 -5.36
C LYS A 103 -30.70 42.87 -4.20
N ARG A 104 -31.20 43.68 -3.26
CA ARG A 104 -32.16 43.25 -2.21
C ARG A 104 -33.56 43.08 -2.80
N GLU A 105 -34.03 44.05 -3.59
CA GLU A 105 -35.33 43.99 -4.27
C GLU A 105 -35.43 42.78 -5.22
N VAL A 106 -34.37 42.44 -5.97
CA VAL A 106 -34.30 41.23 -6.82
C VAL A 106 -34.59 39.96 -6.00
N LYS A 107 -34.04 39.85 -4.79
CA LYS A 107 -34.28 38.68 -3.93
C LYS A 107 -35.73 38.62 -3.46
N ILE A 108 -36.27 39.76 -2.99
CA ILE A 108 -37.63 39.86 -2.45
C ILE A 108 -38.66 39.51 -3.54
N VAL A 109 -38.56 40.12 -4.72
CA VAL A 109 -39.45 39.81 -5.86
C VAL A 109 -39.32 38.33 -6.25
N LYS A 110 -38.09 37.78 -6.33
CA LYS A 110 -37.87 36.37 -6.69
C LYS A 110 -38.44 35.37 -5.66
N GLU A 111 -38.57 35.76 -4.39
CA GLU A 111 -39.24 34.95 -3.37
C GLU A 111 -40.76 35.10 -3.40
N GLN A 112 -41.28 36.30 -3.70
CA GLN A 112 -42.70 36.52 -3.98
C GLN A 112 -43.16 35.71 -5.21
N VAL A 113 -42.39 35.71 -6.29
CA VAL A 113 -42.63 34.92 -7.52
C VAL A 113 -42.65 33.42 -7.23
N LYS A 114 -41.70 32.90 -6.42
CA LYS A 114 -41.75 31.49 -5.95
C LYS A 114 -43.04 31.17 -5.21
N ARG A 115 -43.56 32.11 -4.40
CA ARG A 115 -44.78 31.92 -3.59
C ARG A 115 -46.07 32.00 -4.41
N LEU A 116 -46.08 32.72 -5.53
CA LEU A 116 -47.22 32.80 -6.46
C LEU A 116 -47.42 31.52 -7.30
N GLY A 117 -46.33 30.78 -7.57
CA GLY A 117 -46.37 29.47 -8.22
C GLY A 117 -46.97 29.47 -9.63
N LYS A 118 -47.37 28.29 -10.14
CA LYS A 118 -47.83 28.12 -11.53
C LYS A 118 -49.10 28.89 -11.91
N LYS A 119 -49.89 29.37 -10.94
CA LYS A 119 -51.14 30.12 -11.21
C LYS A 119 -50.94 31.63 -11.30
N GLY A 120 -49.86 32.18 -10.74
CA GLY A 120 -49.54 33.61 -10.79
C GLY A 120 -48.46 33.99 -11.81
N LYS A 121 -48.33 33.26 -12.93
CA LYS A 121 -47.25 33.47 -13.91
C LYS A 121 -47.24 34.90 -14.48
N ASP A 122 -48.41 35.42 -14.82
CA ASP A 122 -48.53 36.73 -15.47
C ASP A 122 -48.36 37.88 -14.46
N GLU A 123 -48.78 37.66 -13.21
CA GLU A 123 -48.48 38.55 -12.08
C GLU A 123 -46.99 38.58 -11.76
N ALA A 124 -46.32 37.43 -11.75
CA ALA A 124 -44.88 37.32 -11.59
C ALA A 124 -44.12 38.07 -12.71
N ALA A 125 -44.49 37.86 -13.97
CA ALA A 125 -43.90 38.56 -15.10
C ALA A 125 -44.12 40.08 -15.02
N LYS A 126 -45.31 40.53 -14.58
CA LYS A 126 -45.59 41.94 -14.33
C LYS A 126 -44.70 42.52 -13.23
N LEU A 127 -44.58 41.84 -12.08
CA LEU A 127 -43.76 42.28 -10.95
C LEU A 127 -42.27 42.40 -11.33
N GLU A 128 -41.73 41.39 -12.04
CA GLU A 128 -40.35 41.42 -12.53
C GLU A 128 -40.12 42.52 -13.58
N SER A 129 -41.07 42.72 -14.50
CA SER A 129 -40.98 43.75 -15.55
C SER A 129 -41.09 45.18 -15.00
N GLU A 130 -42.04 45.44 -14.10
CA GLU A 130 -42.22 46.77 -13.49
C GLU A 130 -40.99 47.16 -12.68
N MET A 131 -40.47 46.22 -11.88
CA MET A 131 -39.28 46.41 -11.06
C MET A 131 -38.03 46.62 -11.91
N LYS A 132 -37.81 45.83 -12.97
CA LYS A 132 -36.71 46.02 -13.93
C LYS A 132 -36.80 47.37 -14.64
N THR A 133 -38.00 47.83 -14.97
CA THR A 133 -38.25 49.15 -15.58
C THR A 133 -37.87 50.28 -14.62
N ARG A 134 -38.26 50.14 -13.33
CA ARG A 134 -37.92 51.10 -12.27
C ARG A 134 -36.41 51.18 -12.04
N HIS A 135 -35.73 50.03 -11.95
CA HIS A 135 -34.27 49.98 -11.78
C HIS A 135 -33.51 50.59 -12.96
N ALA A 136 -33.98 50.36 -14.19
CA ALA A 136 -33.40 50.98 -15.39
C ALA A 136 -33.54 52.51 -15.37
N ALA A 137 -34.71 53.04 -14.96
CA ALA A 137 -34.93 54.48 -14.83
C ALA A 137 -34.06 55.11 -13.72
N GLU A 138 -33.93 54.43 -12.57
CA GLU A 138 -33.09 54.87 -11.44
C GLU A 138 -31.58 54.83 -11.78
N LEU A 139 -31.12 53.86 -12.57
CA LEU A 139 -29.72 53.82 -13.05
C LEU A 139 -29.45 54.85 -14.16
N ALA A 140 -30.46 55.22 -14.94
CA ALA A 140 -30.35 56.24 -15.98
C ALA A 140 -30.30 57.67 -15.41
N SER A 141 -31.05 57.97 -14.35
CA SER A 141 -31.01 59.28 -13.68
C SER A 141 -29.70 59.55 -12.91
N LEU A 142 -28.91 58.49 -12.64
CA LEU A 142 -27.56 58.57 -12.05
C LEU A 142 -26.42 58.45 -13.09
N ALA A 143 -26.69 58.64 -14.37
CA ALA A 143 -25.64 58.74 -15.40
C ALA A 143 -25.04 60.17 -15.44
N PRO A 144 -23.75 60.38 -15.10
CA PRO A 144 -23.18 61.72 -15.03
C PRO A 144 -22.87 62.29 -16.42
N ALA A 145 -23.38 63.49 -16.70
CA ALA A 145 -22.97 64.31 -17.84
C ALA A 145 -21.62 65.00 -17.56
N GLY A 146 -20.53 64.22 -17.51
CA GLY A 146 -19.17 64.71 -17.26
C GLY A 146 -18.26 63.62 -16.70
N GLY A 147 -17.06 63.47 -17.27
CA GLY A 147 -16.12 62.41 -16.89
C GLY A 147 -15.20 62.77 -15.72
N SER A 148 -14.89 61.78 -14.89
CA SER A 148 -13.75 61.78 -13.96
C SER A 148 -13.19 60.36 -13.86
N SER A 149 -11.89 60.19 -14.09
CA SER A 149 -11.29 58.88 -14.43
C SER A 149 -11.05 57.94 -13.24
N GLY A 150 -11.38 58.34 -12.01
CA GLY A 150 -11.21 57.50 -10.81
C GLY A 150 -12.36 56.51 -10.54
N GLY A 151 -13.55 56.72 -11.10
CA GLY A 151 -14.73 55.88 -10.83
C GLY A 151 -14.94 54.72 -11.81
N ALA A 152 -14.24 54.70 -12.95
CA ALA A 152 -14.61 53.89 -14.11
C ALA A 152 -14.51 52.37 -13.86
N GLU A 153 -13.47 51.89 -13.18
CA GLU A 153 -13.32 50.44 -12.89
C GLU A 153 -14.37 49.91 -11.91
N ALA A 154 -14.68 50.66 -10.85
CA ALA A 154 -15.73 50.28 -9.90
C ALA A 154 -17.12 50.27 -10.57
N ILE A 155 -17.38 51.19 -11.50
CA ILE A 155 -18.59 51.23 -12.32
C ILE A 155 -18.61 50.05 -13.30
N ALA A 156 -17.52 49.75 -14.00
CA ALA A 156 -17.44 48.63 -14.93
C ALA A 156 -17.61 47.27 -14.22
N LEU A 157 -17.02 47.10 -13.04
CA LEU A 157 -17.19 45.91 -12.21
C LEU A 157 -18.65 45.78 -11.72
N ALA A 158 -19.28 46.88 -11.32
CA ALA A 158 -20.69 46.89 -10.90
C ALA A 158 -21.65 46.59 -12.05
N ASP A 159 -21.48 47.23 -13.21
CA ASP A 159 -22.30 47.00 -14.41
C ASP A 159 -22.09 45.57 -14.96
N SER A 160 -20.87 45.03 -14.89
CA SER A 160 -20.58 43.62 -15.23
C SER A 160 -21.26 42.63 -14.27
N LEU A 161 -21.24 42.89 -12.95
CA LEU A 161 -21.98 42.09 -11.97
C LEU A 161 -23.50 42.18 -12.18
N TYR A 162 -24.00 43.37 -12.52
CA TYR A 162 -25.41 43.64 -12.78
C TYR A 162 -25.89 42.90 -14.04
N ALA A 163 -25.13 42.98 -15.14
CA ALA A 163 -25.35 42.22 -16.36
C ALA A 163 -25.35 40.70 -16.09
N ALA A 164 -24.38 40.19 -15.31
CA ALA A 164 -24.34 38.78 -14.91
C ALA A 164 -25.56 38.35 -14.08
N THR A 165 -26.16 39.24 -13.27
CA THR A 165 -27.44 38.94 -12.58
C THR A 165 -28.68 39.10 -13.45
N LEU A 166 -28.68 39.96 -14.47
CA LEU A 166 -29.80 40.11 -15.39
C LEU A 166 -29.88 39.01 -16.45
N ASN A 167 -28.76 38.41 -16.84
CA ASN A 167 -28.71 37.45 -17.96
C ASN A 167 -29.10 35.99 -17.57
N VAL A 168 -29.91 35.81 -16.52
CA VAL A 168 -30.41 34.50 -16.06
C VAL A 168 -31.89 34.33 -16.45
N GLY A 169 -32.15 34.28 -17.75
CA GLY A 169 -33.46 33.96 -18.33
C GLY A 169 -33.74 34.67 -19.65
N GLY A 170 -33.42 34.04 -20.79
CA GLY A 170 -33.60 34.66 -22.11
C GLY A 170 -33.09 33.87 -23.33
N ASP A 171 -33.11 32.53 -23.32
CA ASP A 171 -32.90 31.74 -24.55
C ASP A 171 -34.20 31.74 -25.39
N ASP A 172 -34.30 32.56 -26.44
CA ASP A 172 -35.35 32.40 -27.47
C ASP A 172 -34.99 33.04 -28.84
N ALA A 173 -34.01 32.46 -29.56
CA ALA A 173 -33.74 32.78 -30.97
C ALA A 173 -32.93 31.68 -31.70
N ALA A 174 -33.62 30.90 -32.56
CA ALA A 174 -33.09 30.02 -33.63
C ALA A 174 -32.12 28.85 -33.28
N PRO A 175 -32.24 27.68 -33.95
CA PRO A 175 -31.43 26.49 -33.64
C PRO A 175 -30.15 26.36 -34.50
N LYS A 176 -29.01 26.09 -33.85
CA LYS A 176 -27.89 25.33 -34.44
C LYS A 176 -27.61 24.09 -33.58
N LYS A 177 -27.39 22.95 -34.22
CA LYS A 177 -27.17 21.64 -33.56
C LYS A 177 -25.73 21.48 -33.08
N GLU A 178 -25.34 22.26 -32.08
CA GLU A 178 -24.21 21.89 -31.23
C GLU A 178 -24.75 21.10 -30.02
N THR A 179 -24.25 19.88 -29.84
CA THR A 179 -24.65 19.01 -28.73
C THR A 179 -24.02 19.50 -27.43
N LYS A 180 -24.62 20.54 -26.84
CA LYS A 180 -24.22 21.16 -25.57
C LYS A 180 -23.96 20.06 -24.53
N LEU A 181 -22.69 19.81 -24.21
CA LEU A 181 -22.24 18.76 -23.28
C LEU A 181 -23.03 18.84 -21.99
N THR A 182 -23.56 17.70 -21.53
CA THR A 182 -24.47 17.69 -20.38
C THR A 182 -23.79 18.19 -19.12
N LYS A 183 -24.56 18.73 -18.17
CA LYS A 183 -24.04 19.17 -16.86
C LYS A 183 -23.36 18.04 -16.06
N ALA A 184 -23.53 16.78 -16.45
CA ALA A 184 -22.78 15.63 -15.92
C ALA A 184 -21.43 15.44 -16.61
N GLN A 185 -21.36 15.57 -17.95
CA GLN A 185 -20.12 15.54 -18.73
C GLN A 185 -19.18 16.68 -18.33
N GLN A 186 -19.68 17.93 -18.30
CA GLN A 186 -18.90 19.11 -17.88
C GLN A 186 -18.31 18.98 -16.47
N ARG A 187 -18.99 18.26 -15.56
CA ARG A 187 -18.48 17.96 -14.21
C ARG A 187 -17.40 16.90 -14.22
N ARG A 188 -17.50 15.87 -15.06
CA ARG A 188 -16.48 14.84 -15.24
C ARG A 188 -15.23 15.40 -15.93
N GLU A 189 -15.41 16.19 -16.98
CA GLU A 189 -14.32 16.89 -17.68
C GLU A 189 -13.57 17.82 -16.73
N LYS A 190 -14.27 18.65 -15.94
CA LYS A 190 -13.64 19.53 -14.95
C LYS A 190 -12.96 18.78 -13.78
N GLN A 191 -13.40 17.55 -13.49
CA GLN A 191 -12.73 16.70 -12.50
C GLN A 191 -11.46 16.08 -13.10
N ALA A 192 -11.57 15.44 -14.27
CA ALA A 192 -10.44 14.87 -15.00
C ALA A 192 -9.35 15.91 -15.34
N GLN A 193 -9.72 17.15 -15.65
CA GLN A 193 -8.77 18.24 -15.84
C GLN A 193 -7.98 18.56 -14.55
N LYS A 194 -8.63 18.57 -13.39
CA LYS A 194 -7.97 18.81 -12.09
C LYS A 194 -7.11 17.63 -11.64
N ASP A 195 -7.54 16.42 -11.95
CA ASP A 195 -6.79 15.21 -11.62
C ASP A 195 -5.55 15.11 -12.53
N ALA A 196 -5.69 15.40 -13.83
CA ALA A 196 -4.55 15.55 -14.75
C ALA A 196 -3.63 16.72 -14.40
N GLU A 197 -4.14 17.87 -13.95
CA GLU A 197 -3.33 19.01 -13.45
C GLU A 197 -2.54 18.61 -12.19
N ARG A 198 -3.16 17.86 -11.27
CA ARG A 198 -2.50 17.30 -10.09
C ARG A 198 -1.43 16.27 -10.47
N GLU A 199 -1.76 15.33 -11.34
CA GLU A 199 -0.84 14.29 -11.82
C GLU A 199 0.34 14.90 -12.58
N ALA A 200 0.11 15.91 -13.43
CA ALA A 200 1.17 16.64 -14.11
C ALA A 200 2.09 17.39 -13.13
N ARG A 201 1.55 17.99 -12.07
CA ARG A 201 2.38 18.64 -11.03
C ARG A 201 3.21 17.63 -10.25
N ILE A 202 2.62 16.50 -9.83
CA ILE A 202 3.33 15.41 -9.15
C ILE A 202 4.39 14.79 -10.06
N ALA A 203 4.10 14.65 -11.36
CA ALA A 203 5.06 14.14 -12.35
C ALA A 203 6.23 15.11 -12.56
N ALA A 204 5.99 16.43 -12.57
CA ALA A 204 7.05 17.44 -12.65
C ALA A 204 7.93 17.43 -11.39
N GLU A 205 7.32 17.41 -10.20
CA GLU A 205 8.01 17.33 -8.90
C GLU A 205 8.87 16.05 -8.79
N ASN A 206 8.33 14.89 -9.19
CA ASN A 206 9.08 13.64 -9.25
C ASN A 206 10.18 13.63 -10.33
N ALA A 207 10.01 14.36 -11.45
CA ALA A 207 11.03 14.48 -12.49
C ALA A 207 12.18 15.40 -12.07
N GLU A 208 11.91 16.44 -11.30
CA GLU A 208 12.91 17.34 -10.69
C GLU A 208 13.72 16.62 -9.59
N LEU A 209 13.10 15.69 -8.85
CA LEU A 209 13.76 14.82 -7.86
C LEU A 209 14.64 13.70 -8.46
N GLY A 210 14.48 13.38 -9.76
CA GLY A 210 15.34 12.44 -10.49
C GLY A 210 15.11 10.94 -10.19
N GLU A 211 16.07 10.08 -10.58
CA GLU A 211 16.02 8.65 -10.23
C GLU A 211 16.34 8.45 -8.74
N THR A 212 15.33 8.07 -7.96
CA THR A 212 15.50 7.75 -6.53
C THR A 212 16.52 6.62 -6.30
N GLU A 213 17.17 6.60 -5.13
CA GLU A 213 18.15 5.55 -4.77
C GLU A 213 17.59 4.14 -4.98
N ARG A 214 16.33 3.92 -4.58
CA ARG A 214 15.55 2.70 -4.84
C ARG A 214 15.57 2.31 -6.32
N MET A 215 15.25 3.24 -7.20
CA MET A 215 15.16 3.00 -8.65
C MET A 215 16.54 2.69 -9.23
N VAL A 216 17.59 3.39 -8.79
CA VAL A 216 18.98 3.13 -9.19
C VAL A 216 19.44 1.74 -8.74
N GLU A 217 19.16 1.37 -7.48
CA GLU A 217 19.48 0.06 -6.90
C GLU A 217 18.73 -1.07 -7.60
N GLU A 218 17.41 -0.98 -7.75
CA GLU A 218 16.60 -1.94 -8.49
C GLU A 218 17.11 -2.11 -9.93
N LYS A 219 17.47 -1.02 -10.60
CA LYS A 219 17.99 -1.00 -11.98
C LYS A 219 19.39 -1.63 -12.07
N ALA A 220 20.23 -1.48 -11.05
CA ALA A 220 21.52 -2.15 -10.95
C ALA A 220 21.36 -3.66 -10.68
N LEU A 221 20.55 -4.05 -9.68
CA LEU A 221 20.26 -5.45 -9.36
C LEU A 221 19.62 -6.20 -10.54
N LYS A 222 18.70 -5.54 -11.28
CA LYS A 222 18.10 -6.10 -12.50
C LYS A 222 19.14 -6.38 -13.60
N LYS A 223 20.26 -5.63 -13.66
CA LYS A 223 21.40 -5.91 -14.56
C LYS A 223 22.25 -7.09 -14.08
N VAL A 224 22.43 -7.28 -12.77
CA VAL A 224 23.14 -8.45 -12.20
C VAL A 224 22.37 -9.74 -12.46
N LEU A 225 21.05 -9.74 -12.25
CA LEU A 225 20.22 -10.94 -12.39
C LEU A 225 19.91 -11.31 -13.86
N ALA A 226 19.86 -10.35 -14.78
CA ALA A 226 19.51 -10.58 -16.18
C ALA A 226 20.39 -11.61 -16.93
N PRO A 227 21.75 -11.53 -16.93
CA PRO A 227 22.60 -12.48 -17.64
C PRO A 227 22.53 -13.91 -17.07
N LEU A 228 22.16 -14.04 -15.79
CA LEU A 228 21.94 -15.33 -15.13
C LEU A 228 20.58 -15.97 -15.48
N GLY A 229 19.73 -15.29 -16.27
CA GLY A 229 18.35 -15.71 -16.53
C GLY A 229 17.45 -15.59 -15.29
N LEU A 230 17.80 -14.72 -14.34
CA LEU A 230 17.11 -14.54 -13.06
C LEU A 230 16.36 -13.21 -13.00
N GLY A 231 15.40 -13.08 -12.09
CA GLY A 231 14.69 -11.85 -11.80
C GLY A 231 14.06 -11.85 -10.41
N VAL A 232 13.78 -10.66 -9.90
CA VAL A 232 13.19 -10.45 -8.57
C VAL A 232 11.73 -10.94 -8.55
N LYS A 233 11.32 -11.60 -7.45
CA LYS A 233 9.95 -11.67 -6.98
C LYS A 233 9.84 -10.85 -5.71
N ASP A 234 8.95 -9.86 -5.73
CA ASP A 234 8.72 -8.98 -4.61
C ASP A 234 8.05 -9.72 -3.45
N ILE A 235 8.53 -9.46 -2.24
CA ILE A 235 8.11 -10.01 -0.96
C ILE A 235 7.59 -8.85 -0.09
N PRO A 236 6.57 -9.05 0.77
CA PRO A 236 6.03 -7.97 1.60
C PRO A 236 7.12 -7.27 2.43
N PRO A 237 7.12 -5.92 2.50
CA PRO A 237 8.07 -5.15 3.31
C PRO A 237 7.67 -5.19 4.78
N ASP A 238 7.73 -6.38 5.37
CA ASP A 238 7.65 -6.60 6.82
C ASP A 238 8.98 -7.12 7.37
N GLY A 239 9.12 -7.12 8.70
CA GLY A 239 10.33 -7.60 9.36
C GLY A 239 10.63 -9.09 9.19
N HIS A 240 9.72 -9.86 8.56
CA HIS A 240 9.94 -11.25 8.20
C HIS A 240 10.43 -11.44 6.75
N CYS A 241 10.73 -10.37 6.00
CA CYS A 241 11.10 -10.40 4.58
C CYS A 241 12.19 -11.43 4.20
N LEU A 242 13.24 -11.61 5.03
CA LEU A 242 14.25 -12.66 4.83
C LEU A 242 13.62 -14.06 4.82
N TYR A 243 12.90 -14.39 5.88
CA TYR A 243 12.26 -15.69 6.10
C TYR A 243 11.18 -15.97 5.07
N ARG A 244 10.38 -14.97 4.70
CA ARG A 244 9.41 -15.05 3.59
C ARG A 244 10.08 -15.27 2.23
N SER A 245 11.25 -14.66 2.01
CA SER A 245 12.01 -14.85 0.77
C SER A 245 12.55 -16.29 0.67
N LEU A 246 12.91 -16.90 1.80
CA LEU A 246 13.33 -18.30 1.90
C LEU A 246 12.17 -19.30 1.81
N GLU A 247 11.08 -19.08 2.55
CA GLU A 247 9.79 -19.80 2.42
C GLU A 247 9.37 -19.86 0.93
N ASP A 248 9.46 -18.74 0.22
CA ASP A 248 9.16 -18.64 -1.20
C ASP A 248 10.17 -19.36 -2.13
N GLN A 249 11.42 -19.60 -1.69
CA GLN A 249 12.36 -20.51 -2.38
C GLN A 249 12.00 -21.97 -2.13
N LEU A 250 11.77 -22.33 -0.86
CA LEU A 250 11.51 -23.70 -0.42
C LEU A 250 10.24 -24.27 -1.07
N ASN A 251 9.17 -23.48 -1.12
CA ASN A 251 7.90 -23.83 -1.75
C ASN A 251 7.97 -23.88 -3.31
N ARG A 252 9.17 -23.75 -3.89
CA ARG A 252 9.47 -23.96 -5.31
C ARG A 252 10.51 -25.05 -5.58
N LEU A 253 11.05 -25.70 -4.55
CA LEU A 253 12.01 -26.79 -4.75
C LEU A 253 11.34 -27.99 -5.45
N PRO A 254 12.07 -28.74 -6.30
CA PRO A 254 11.61 -30.05 -6.72
C PRO A 254 11.52 -31.00 -5.52
N GLU A 255 10.66 -32.02 -5.62
CA GLU A 255 10.34 -32.99 -4.56
C GLU A 255 11.59 -33.47 -3.79
N ASN A 256 12.61 -34.00 -4.48
CA ASN A 256 13.88 -34.44 -3.87
C ASN A 256 14.58 -33.35 -3.03
N GLY A 257 14.53 -32.09 -3.48
CA GLY A 257 15.11 -30.95 -2.77
C GLY A 257 14.29 -30.58 -1.54
N ALA A 258 12.96 -30.56 -1.66
CA ALA A 258 12.06 -30.35 -0.52
C ALA A 258 12.24 -31.44 0.54
N THR A 259 12.23 -32.74 0.16
CA THR A 259 12.49 -33.86 1.08
C THR A 259 13.84 -33.74 1.78
N THR A 260 14.89 -33.30 1.08
CA THR A 260 16.22 -33.08 1.68
C THR A 260 16.17 -32.01 2.77
N VAL A 261 15.52 -30.87 2.49
CA VAL A 261 15.38 -29.77 3.45
C VAL A 261 14.52 -30.19 4.65
N LEU A 262 13.37 -30.83 4.42
CA LEU A 262 12.45 -31.28 5.47
C LEU A 262 13.13 -32.30 6.41
N THR A 263 13.85 -33.27 5.84
CA THR A 263 14.64 -34.23 6.61
C THR A 263 15.74 -33.55 7.44
N ALA A 264 16.41 -32.53 6.89
CA ALA A 264 17.43 -31.76 7.60
C ALA A 264 16.85 -30.88 8.73
N ALA A 265 15.67 -30.29 8.51
CA ALA A 265 14.94 -29.51 9.49
C ALA A 265 14.26 -30.35 10.59
N GLY A 266 14.10 -31.67 10.38
CA GLY A 266 13.33 -32.53 11.28
C GLY A 266 11.81 -32.29 11.20
N CYS A 267 11.30 -31.84 10.05
CA CYS A 267 9.89 -31.52 9.83
C CYS A 267 9.27 -32.47 8.78
N GLU A 268 7.98 -32.77 8.93
CA GLU A 268 7.22 -33.59 7.95
C GLU A 268 6.38 -32.74 6.98
N ASP A 269 5.98 -31.53 7.38
CA ASP A 269 5.14 -30.57 6.63
C ASP A 269 5.93 -29.36 6.08
N GLU A 270 5.29 -28.54 5.24
CA GLU A 270 5.87 -27.34 4.61
C GLU A 270 6.50 -26.32 5.61
N LEU A 271 7.68 -25.78 5.27
CA LEU A 271 8.40 -24.83 6.12
C LEU A 271 7.92 -23.39 5.94
N SER A 272 7.05 -22.97 6.85
CA SER A 272 6.63 -21.57 7.02
C SER A 272 7.78 -20.63 7.43
N PHE A 273 7.61 -19.33 7.17
CA PHE A 273 8.52 -18.28 7.65
C PHE A 273 8.66 -18.22 9.19
N MET A 274 7.72 -18.79 9.94
CA MET A 274 7.75 -18.84 11.40
C MET A 274 8.59 -20.04 11.90
N SER A 275 8.43 -21.22 11.30
CA SER A 275 9.29 -22.36 11.59
C SER A 275 10.74 -22.11 11.15
N LEU A 276 10.97 -21.35 10.08
CA LEU A 276 12.32 -20.90 9.72
C LEU A 276 12.98 -20.03 10.81
N ARG A 277 12.23 -19.13 11.46
CA ARG A 277 12.74 -18.34 12.60
C ARG A 277 13.14 -19.22 13.79
N GLN A 278 12.32 -20.21 14.11
CA GLN A 278 12.59 -21.19 15.16
C GLN A 278 13.82 -22.05 14.83
N ILE A 279 13.93 -22.56 13.60
CA ILE A 279 15.08 -23.35 13.14
C ILE A 279 16.38 -22.53 13.20
N ALA A 280 16.34 -21.24 12.82
CA ALA A 280 17.49 -20.35 12.93
C ALA A 280 17.96 -20.21 14.38
N ALA A 281 17.07 -19.81 15.30
CA ALA A 281 17.40 -19.62 16.71
C ALA A 281 17.82 -20.93 17.40
N GLU A 282 17.15 -22.05 17.13
CA GLU A 282 17.50 -23.35 17.69
C GLU A 282 18.87 -23.85 17.18
N TYR A 283 19.18 -23.64 15.90
CA TYR A 283 20.51 -23.95 15.37
C TYR A 283 21.59 -23.05 15.96
N MET A 284 21.32 -21.76 16.13
CA MET A 284 22.24 -20.83 16.80
C MET A 284 22.53 -21.27 18.24
N ARG A 285 21.50 -21.53 19.06
CA ARG A 285 21.65 -22.05 20.44
C ARG A 285 22.46 -23.36 20.49
N LYS A 286 22.17 -24.32 19.60
CA LYS A 286 22.90 -25.61 19.50
C LYS A 286 24.38 -25.46 19.12
N ASN A 287 24.79 -24.31 18.58
CA ASN A 287 26.14 -24.06 18.06
C ASN A 287 26.71 -22.72 18.59
N ALA A 288 26.30 -22.30 19.79
CA ALA A 288 26.41 -20.91 20.27
C ALA A 288 27.82 -20.30 20.14
N GLU A 289 28.87 -21.08 20.38
CA GLU A 289 30.27 -20.63 20.27
C GLU A 289 30.64 -20.09 18.87
N HIS A 290 29.95 -20.53 17.81
CA HIS A 290 30.12 -20.01 16.45
C HIS A 290 29.33 -18.72 16.18
N PHE A 291 28.34 -18.38 17.00
CA PHE A 291 27.38 -17.30 16.75
C PHE A 291 27.46 -16.14 17.76
N LYS A 292 27.71 -16.42 19.04
CA LYS A 292 27.88 -15.42 20.13
C LYS A 292 28.78 -14.24 19.72
N HIS A 293 29.91 -14.53 19.08
CA HIS A 293 30.91 -13.55 18.65
C HIS A 293 30.42 -12.52 17.62
N PHE A 294 29.27 -12.75 16.98
CA PHE A 294 28.65 -11.83 16.02
C PHE A 294 27.50 -10.99 16.60
N ILE A 295 27.09 -11.24 17.85
CA ILE A 295 26.00 -10.53 18.52
C ILE A 295 26.62 -9.54 19.52
N GLY A 296 26.44 -8.24 19.29
CA GLY A 296 26.87 -7.18 20.19
C GLY A 296 25.73 -6.59 21.02
N ASP A 297 26.09 -5.79 22.03
CA ASP A 297 25.13 -5.10 22.92
C ASP A 297 24.12 -4.19 22.18
N GLY A 298 24.44 -3.81 20.93
CA GLY A 298 23.59 -2.99 20.06
C GLY A 298 22.64 -3.75 19.14
N ASP A 299 22.73 -5.08 19.06
CA ASP A 299 21.88 -5.92 18.21
C ASP A 299 20.59 -6.38 18.90
N LEU A 300 20.49 -6.17 20.22
CA LEU A 300 19.26 -6.34 20.99
C LEU A 300 18.36 -5.11 20.82
N THR A 301 17.06 -5.32 20.57
CA THR A 301 16.11 -4.19 20.66
C THR A 301 16.11 -3.64 22.08
N THR A 302 16.48 -2.35 22.20
CA THR A 302 16.63 -1.71 23.51
C THR A 302 15.30 -1.73 24.23
N THR A 303 15.21 -2.49 25.32
CA THR A 303 14.02 -2.49 26.18
C THR A 303 13.77 -1.07 26.69
N GLU A 304 12.50 -0.69 26.82
CA GLU A 304 12.10 0.69 27.12
C GLU A 304 12.54 1.20 28.51
N ASN A 305 13.07 0.30 29.34
CA ASN A 305 13.90 0.62 30.50
C ASN A 305 15.38 0.48 30.08
N GLY A 306 16.10 1.59 29.93
CA GLY A 306 17.45 1.65 29.33
C GLY A 306 18.61 1.07 30.16
N ASP A 307 18.50 -0.17 30.64
CA ASP A 307 19.54 -0.97 31.33
C ASP A 307 20.17 -2.00 30.36
N ALA A 308 20.41 -1.59 29.12
CA ALA A 308 21.08 -2.41 28.11
C ALA A 308 22.61 -2.39 28.30
N SER A 309 23.08 -2.80 29.50
CA SER A 309 24.52 -2.86 29.84
C SER A 309 24.86 -3.81 31.01
N THR A 310 23.93 -4.68 31.45
CA THR A 310 24.11 -5.47 32.70
C THR A 310 23.85 -6.98 32.53
N GLY A 311 23.91 -7.49 31.30
CA GLY A 311 23.92 -8.93 30.98
C GLY A 311 25.33 -9.44 30.67
N ASP A 312 25.58 -10.73 30.86
CA ASP A 312 26.73 -11.39 30.23
C ASP A 312 26.44 -11.75 28.76
N ALA A 313 27.48 -12.06 27.99
CA ALA A 313 27.36 -12.34 26.55
C ALA A 313 26.47 -13.55 26.24
N ASP A 314 26.37 -14.52 27.17
CA ASP A 314 25.51 -15.69 27.05
C ASP A 314 24.03 -15.29 27.24
N THR A 315 23.73 -14.41 28.19
CA THR A 315 22.41 -13.80 28.39
C THR A 315 21.99 -12.95 27.19
N ALA A 316 22.89 -12.12 26.67
CA ALA A 316 22.63 -11.30 25.48
C ALA A 316 22.36 -12.17 24.24
N PHE A 317 23.14 -13.22 24.04
CA PHE A 317 22.96 -14.18 22.94
C PHE A 317 21.63 -14.96 23.05
N GLU A 318 21.23 -15.39 24.25
CA GLU A 318 19.94 -16.04 24.46
C GLU A 318 18.78 -15.06 24.23
N MET A 319 18.87 -13.81 24.68
CA MET A 319 17.88 -12.77 24.36
C MET A 319 17.75 -12.56 22.85
N TYR A 320 18.86 -12.49 22.11
CA TYR A 320 18.85 -12.40 20.65
C TYR A 320 18.14 -13.60 19.99
N CYS A 321 18.42 -14.83 20.44
CA CYS A 321 17.74 -16.02 19.94
C CYS A 321 16.22 -15.99 20.21
N ASN A 322 15.79 -15.51 21.38
CA ASN A 322 14.37 -15.30 21.70
C ASN A 322 13.73 -14.21 20.82
N GLU A 323 14.46 -13.12 20.51
CA GLU A 323 13.95 -12.06 19.64
C GLU A 323 13.79 -12.55 18.19
N VAL A 324 14.79 -13.28 17.68
CA VAL A 324 14.78 -13.90 16.34
C VAL A 324 13.60 -14.86 16.16
N GLU A 325 13.31 -15.73 17.13
CA GLU A 325 12.28 -16.75 16.97
C GLU A 325 10.85 -16.22 17.18
N ASN A 326 10.63 -15.32 18.14
CA ASN A 326 9.29 -14.93 18.60
C ASN A 326 8.74 -13.64 17.94
N THR A 327 9.55 -12.87 17.22
CA THR A 327 9.18 -11.49 16.82
C THR A 327 9.29 -11.22 15.31
N ALA A 328 9.15 -9.94 14.93
CA ALA A 328 9.42 -9.42 13.59
C ALA A 328 10.84 -8.80 13.46
N ALA A 329 11.77 -9.10 14.37
CA ALA A 329 13.17 -8.68 14.30
C ALA A 329 13.79 -9.02 12.93
N TRP A 330 14.51 -8.07 12.32
CA TRP A 330 15.06 -8.25 10.98
C TRP A 330 16.20 -9.27 11.02
N GLY A 331 16.14 -10.30 10.17
CA GLY A 331 17.24 -11.26 10.02
C GLY A 331 18.29 -10.76 9.03
N GLY A 332 19.56 -11.07 9.32
CA GLY A 332 20.73 -10.71 8.52
C GLY A 332 21.57 -11.93 8.13
N HIS A 333 22.89 -11.73 8.09
CA HIS A 333 23.84 -12.77 7.67
C HIS A 333 23.94 -13.94 8.67
N VAL A 334 23.79 -13.65 9.97
CA VAL A 334 23.86 -14.65 11.05
C VAL A 334 22.76 -15.72 10.89
N GLU A 335 21.54 -15.28 10.57
CA GLU A 335 20.37 -16.13 10.34
C GLU A 335 20.52 -16.93 9.04
N ILE A 336 21.13 -16.33 8.01
CA ILE A 336 21.41 -17.01 6.73
C ILE A 336 22.45 -18.13 6.93
N GLU A 337 23.50 -17.89 7.71
CA GLU A 337 24.52 -18.89 8.06
C GLU A 337 23.90 -20.04 8.88
N ALA A 338 23.08 -19.71 9.89
CA ALA A 338 22.36 -20.70 10.69
C ALA A 338 21.39 -21.54 9.85
N LEU A 339 20.56 -20.90 9.02
CA LEU A 339 19.59 -21.57 8.17
C LEU A 339 20.25 -22.43 7.09
N SER A 340 21.31 -21.95 6.45
CA SER A 340 22.06 -22.72 5.46
C SER A 340 22.56 -24.05 6.05
N ARG A 341 23.18 -23.98 7.23
CA ARG A 341 23.71 -25.16 7.94
C ARG A 341 22.64 -26.07 8.53
N ALA A 342 21.51 -25.51 8.99
CA ALA A 342 20.39 -26.28 9.50
C ALA A 342 19.66 -27.03 8.38
N LEU A 343 19.29 -26.33 7.31
CA LEU A 343 18.52 -26.85 6.17
C LEU A 343 19.36 -27.63 5.14
N LYS A 344 20.68 -27.80 5.39
CA LYS A 344 21.66 -28.42 4.45
C LYS A 344 21.52 -27.87 3.03
N SER A 345 21.41 -26.55 2.94
CA SER A 345 21.02 -25.82 1.75
C SER A 345 22.02 -24.70 1.47
N HIS A 346 22.46 -24.57 0.23
CA HIS A 346 23.26 -23.43 -0.18
C HIS A 346 22.34 -22.21 -0.35
N ILE A 347 22.75 -21.05 0.18
CA ILE A 347 21.99 -19.80 0.07
C ILE A 347 22.85 -18.77 -0.67
N GLN A 348 22.33 -18.21 -1.76
CA GLN A 348 23.00 -17.22 -2.59
C GLN A 348 22.25 -15.89 -2.55
N VAL A 349 22.91 -14.82 -2.10
CA VAL A 349 22.34 -13.48 -1.98
C VAL A 349 22.96 -12.54 -3.00
N PHE A 350 22.13 -12.02 -3.92
CA PHE A 350 22.52 -10.99 -4.88
C PHE A 350 22.25 -9.58 -4.35
N SER A 351 23.13 -8.61 -4.62
CA SER A 351 22.86 -7.20 -4.33
C SER A 351 23.40 -6.30 -5.45
N ALA A 352 23.11 -5.00 -5.39
CA ALA A 352 23.60 -4.03 -6.35
C ALA A 352 25.05 -3.63 -6.05
N GLY A 353 25.92 -3.65 -7.07
CA GLY A 353 27.30 -3.15 -6.96
C GLY A 353 28.26 -4.01 -6.13
N MET A 354 27.80 -5.10 -5.52
CA MET A 354 28.60 -6.06 -4.75
C MET A 354 28.65 -7.43 -5.45
N ALA A 355 29.60 -8.27 -5.07
CA ALA A 355 29.59 -9.68 -5.43
C ALA A 355 28.36 -10.39 -4.80
N ALA A 356 27.96 -11.52 -5.35
CA ALA A 356 27.01 -12.39 -4.66
C ALA A 356 27.66 -12.97 -3.40
N VAL A 357 26.87 -13.13 -2.33
CA VAL A 357 27.29 -13.84 -1.12
C VAL A 357 26.76 -15.26 -1.22
N ASP A 358 27.67 -16.22 -1.39
CA ASP A 358 27.39 -17.67 -1.43
C ASP A 358 27.66 -18.26 -0.02
N VAL A 359 26.66 -18.89 0.59
CA VAL A 359 26.69 -19.45 1.96
C VAL A 359 26.32 -20.93 1.93
N GLY A 360 27.07 -21.78 2.63
CA GLY A 360 26.87 -23.24 2.59
C GLY A 360 27.24 -23.87 1.25
N GLN A 361 28.32 -23.39 0.62
CA GLN A 361 28.82 -23.86 -0.68
C GLN A 361 29.08 -25.38 -0.68
N GLU A 362 29.45 -25.95 0.46
CA GLU A 362 29.63 -27.39 0.67
C GLU A 362 28.34 -28.19 0.43
N PHE A 363 27.15 -27.62 0.69
CA PHE A 363 25.88 -28.32 0.45
C PHE A 363 25.54 -28.39 -1.04
N LYS A 364 25.86 -27.33 -1.79
CA LYS A 364 25.75 -27.29 -3.26
C LYS A 364 26.71 -28.27 -3.93
N GLU A 365 27.91 -28.46 -3.38
CA GLU A 365 28.86 -29.50 -3.82
C GLU A 365 28.40 -30.92 -3.47
N GLN A 366 27.65 -31.09 -2.37
CA GLN A 366 26.97 -32.34 -1.99
C GLN A 366 25.67 -32.61 -2.78
N GLY A 367 25.28 -31.73 -3.71
CA GLY A 367 24.04 -31.86 -4.50
C GLY A 367 22.77 -31.39 -3.80
N GLY A 368 22.88 -30.73 -2.65
CA GLY A 368 21.78 -30.06 -1.95
C GLY A 368 21.26 -28.83 -2.72
N PRO A 369 20.04 -28.36 -2.38
CA PRO A 369 19.41 -27.26 -3.11
C PRO A 369 20.13 -25.93 -2.94
N THR A 370 20.00 -25.05 -3.94
CA THR A 370 20.42 -23.65 -3.86
C THR A 370 19.20 -22.74 -3.78
N LEU A 371 19.12 -21.95 -2.72
CA LEU A 371 18.08 -20.95 -2.48
C LEU A 371 18.61 -19.58 -2.88
N GLN A 372 17.93 -18.88 -3.79
CA GLN A 372 18.40 -17.61 -4.34
C GLN A 372 17.58 -16.42 -3.82
N LEU A 373 18.27 -15.48 -3.18
CA LEU A 373 17.71 -14.27 -2.59
C LEU A 373 18.34 -13.04 -3.25
N CYS A 374 17.70 -11.88 -3.10
CA CYS A 374 18.33 -10.60 -3.39
C CYS A 374 18.03 -9.56 -2.32
N TYR A 375 19.06 -8.79 -1.97
CA TYR A 375 19.08 -7.82 -0.90
C TYR A 375 19.25 -6.41 -1.47
N LEU A 376 18.41 -5.50 -0.99
CA LEU A 376 18.34 -4.10 -1.38
C LEU A 376 18.42 -3.23 -0.12
N ARG A 377 19.28 -2.22 -0.12
CA ARG A 377 19.53 -1.30 1.00
C ARG A 377 18.60 -0.09 1.02
N HIS A 378 18.04 0.27 -0.14
CA HIS A 378 17.24 1.47 -0.37
C HIS A 378 15.83 1.12 -0.89
N ALA A 379 15.32 -0.08 -0.58
CA ALA A 379 14.07 -0.59 -1.13
C ALA A 379 12.83 0.17 -0.63
N TYR A 380 12.80 0.53 0.65
CA TYR A 380 11.66 1.16 1.30
C TYR A 380 12.12 2.27 2.26
N GLY A 381 11.18 3.02 2.86
CA GLY A 381 11.51 4.13 3.76
C GLY A 381 12.24 3.74 5.06
N LEU A 382 12.28 2.44 5.40
CA LEU A 382 13.09 1.88 6.48
C LEU A 382 14.47 1.38 6.00
N GLY A 383 14.75 1.44 4.70
CA GLY A 383 15.99 1.00 4.07
C GLY A 383 15.95 -0.46 3.59
N GLU A 384 16.53 -1.34 4.41
CA GLU A 384 16.99 -2.67 4.02
C GLU A 384 15.84 -3.68 3.84
N HIS A 385 15.94 -4.55 2.82
CA HIS A 385 14.89 -5.51 2.48
C HIS A 385 15.42 -6.72 1.69
N TYR A 386 14.86 -7.89 1.97
CA TYR A 386 15.09 -9.12 1.20
C TYR A 386 13.90 -9.47 0.30
N ASN A 387 14.20 -9.76 -0.96
CA ASN A 387 13.27 -10.33 -1.94
C ASN A 387 13.75 -11.71 -2.41
N SER A 388 12.83 -12.54 -2.90
CA SER A 388 13.14 -13.87 -3.44
C SER A 388 13.50 -13.78 -4.93
N VAL A 389 14.36 -14.67 -5.44
CA VAL A 389 14.77 -14.69 -6.85
C VAL A 389 14.13 -15.85 -7.60
N LYS A 390 13.67 -15.61 -8.83
CA LYS A 390 13.05 -16.60 -9.71
C LYS A 390 13.71 -16.60 -11.08
N HIS A 391 13.69 -17.75 -11.76
CA HIS A 391 14.04 -17.79 -13.19
C HIS A 391 13.09 -16.90 -14.00
N ARG A 392 13.65 -16.14 -14.94
CA ARG A 392 12.90 -15.53 -16.04
C ARG A 392 12.93 -16.50 -17.23
N PRO A 393 11.79 -16.83 -17.85
CA PRO A 393 11.80 -17.59 -19.09
C PRO A 393 12.59 -16.80 -20.14
N LYS A 394 13.47 -17.47 -20.89
CA LYS A 394 14.20 -16.83 -21.99
C LYS A 394 13.19 -16.32 -23.00
N LYS A 395 13.16 -15.00 -23.21
CA LYS A 395 12.28 -14.38 -24.21
C LYS A 395 12.82 -14.77 -25.60
N VAL A 396 12.20 -15.77 -26.22
CA VAL A 396 12.60 -16.25 -27.55
C VAL A 396 12.30 -15.16 -28.57
N THR A 397 13.33 -14.40 -28.93
CA THR A 397 13.32 -13.52 -30.10
C THR A 397 13.42 -14.39 -31.33
N PHE A 398 12.30 -14.58 -32.02
CA PHE A 398 12.27 -15.23 -33.33
C PHE A 398 12.81 -14.24 -34.37
N GLU A 399 14.13 -14.20 -34.53
CA GLU A 399 14.79 -13.50 -35.63
C GLU A 399 14.51 -14.29 -36.92
N GLY A 400 13.39 -13.96 -37.56
CA GLY A 400 12.78 -14.84 -38.55
C GLY A 400 11.66 -14.20 -39.37
N ASP A 401 11.74 -12.89 -39.64
CA ASP A 401 11.16 -12.36 -40.86
C ASP A 401 12.12 -11.35 -41.51
N SER A 402 12.57 -11.72 -42.71
CA SER A 402 13.41 -10.93 -43.62
C SER A 402 12.77 -10.98 -45.01
N SER A 403 11.45 -10.78 -45.08
CA SER A 403 10.77 -10.56 -46.36
C SER A 403 11.09 -9.17 -46.89
N SER A 404 11.52 -9.11 -48.16
CA SER A 404 11.54 -7.84 -48.90
C SER A 404 10.11 -7.32 -49.09
N SER A 405 9.98 -6.01 -49.15
CA SER A 405 8.86 -5.31 -49.80
C SER A 405 9.43 -4.06 -50.49
N GLU A 406 10.28 -4.30 -51.48
CA GLU A 406 10.43 -3.40 -52.61
C GLU A 406 9.09 -3.38 -53.36
N GLU A 407 8.32 -2.30 -53.22
CA GLU A 407 7.23 -1.95 -54.13
C GLU A 407 7.46 -0.52 -54.65
N GLU A 408 7.13 -0.32 -55.92
CA GLU A 408 7.56 0.82 -56.74
C GLU A 408 6.48 1.90 -56.78
N GLU A 409 6.85 3.18 -56.61
CA GLU A 409 6.01 4.33 -56.99
C GLU A 409 6.69 5.08 -58.16
N GLU A 410 6.34 4.71 -59.39
CA GLU A 410 6.56 5.53 -60.60
C GLU A 410 5.41 6.55 -60.82
N GLU A 411 5.56 7.43 -61.82
CA GLU A 411 4.96 8.77 -61.88
C GLU A 411 3.55 8.89 -62.53
N GLU A 412 3.07 10.16 -62.59
CA GLU A 412 1.92 10.77 -63.32
C GLU A 412 0.61 10.90 -62.49
N GLU A 413 0.11 12.10 -62.13
CA GLU A 413 -0.17 13.31 -62.95
C GLU A 413 -0.09 14.64 -62.13
#